data_AF-A0AA47ERA2-F1
#
_entry.id   AF-A0AA47ERA2-F1
#
_cell.length_a   1.000
_cell.length_b   1.000
_cell.length_c   1.000
_cell.angle_alpha   90.00
_cell.angle_beta   90.00
_cell.angle_gamma   90.00
#
_symmetry.space_group_name_H-M   'P 1'
#
loop_
_entity.id
_entity.type
_entity.pdbx_description
1 polymer ?
#
loop_
_entity_poly.entity_id
_entity_poly.type
_entity_poly.pdbx_seq_one_letter_code
_entity_poly.pdbx_strand_id
1 'polypeptide(L)'
;MFKLLLVLLVIEGVLQIAWSRPYFRWGLPVFKRRIPVTSAQLACFSLAQVENAVEQTRWPDLRFHPLSEHAYAFRETFLVFVGPVYPLVMRGHIAIDRKRREIVITGFCNWAVLYMVAVIVVPTLAIRPGAALMFLGLLALVYLLQRSRFGNVETAVEMLLSTNTTPLIVRPRTPRN
;
A
#
# COMPACT_ATOMS: atom_id res chain seq x y z
N MET A 1 -6.33 20.84 -18.99
CA MET A 1 -6.64 20.02 -17.79
C MET A 1 -6.65 18.52 -18.11
N PHE A 2 -7.51 18.04 -19.01
CA PHE A 2 -7.64 16.60 -19.29
C PHE A 2 -6.36 15.94 -19.86
N LYS A 3 -5.67 16.59 -20.82
CA LYS A 3 -4.41 16.05 -21.39
C LYS A 3 -3.31 15.88 -20.33
N LEU A 4 -3.21 16.80 -19.37
CA LEU A 4 -2.24 16.70 -18.27
C LEU A 4 -2.58 15.54 -17.33
N LEU A 5 -3.86 15.38 -16.98
CA LEU A 5 -4.33 14.23 -16.20
C LEU A 5 -4.00 12.91 -16.91
N LEU A 6 -4.23 12.83 -18.22
CA LEU A 6 -3.93 11.65 -19.02
C LEU A 6 -2.43 11.33 -19.01
N VAL A 7 -1.57 12.32 -19.25
CA VAL A 7 -0.11 12.15 -19.18
C VAL A 7 0.33 11.68 -17.79
N LEU A 8 -0.25 12.26 -16.73
CA LEU A 8 0.09 11.91 -15.37
C LEU A 8 -0.36 10.47 -15.01
N LEU A 9 -1.54 10.04 -15.49
CA LEU A 9 -2.02 8.66 -15.36
C LEU A 9 -1.10 7.66 -16.07
N VAL A 10 -0.61 8.00 -17.27
CA VAL A 10 0.33 7.14 -18.00
C VAL A 10 1.66 7.05 -17.26
N ILE A 11 2.22 8.17 -16.81
CA ILE A 11 3.47 8.20 -16.04
C ILE A 11 3.32 7.40 -14.74
N GLU A 12 2.24 7.60 -13.98
CA GLU A 12 1.97 6.83 -12.77
C GLU A 12 1.78 5.35 -13.05
N GLY A 13 1.07 4.99 -14.12
CA GLY A 13 0.92 3.61 -14.57
C GLY A 13 2.27 2.95 -14.83
N VAL A 14 3.15 3.62 -15.58
CA VAL A 14 4.51 3.14 -15.85
C VAL A 14 5.33 3.01 -14.56
N LEU A 15 5.31 4.01 -13.67
CA LEU A 15 6.05 3.98 -12.41
C LEU A 15 5.56 2.87 -11.46
N GLN A 16 4.25 2.59 -11.47
CA GLN A 16 3.67 1.49 -10.71
C GLN A 16 4.07 0.14 -11.30
N ILE A 17 4.00 -0.02 -12.63
CA ILE A 17 4.41 -1.25 -13.32
C ILE A 17 5.91 -1.50 -13.11
N ALA A 18 6.73 -0.46 -13.15
CA ALA A 18 8.17 -0.52 -12.95
C ALA A 18 8.62 -0.62 -11.48
N TRP A 19 7.68 -0.66 -10.53
CA TRP A 19 7.97 -0.74 -9.09
C TRP A 19 9.00 0.30 -8.61
N SER A 20 8.86 1.54 -9.10
CA SER A 20 9.86 2.59 -8.88
C SER A 20 10.00 2.94 -7.39
N ARG A 21 11.17 2.65 -6.81
CA ARG A 21 11.51 2.95 -5.41
C ARG A 21 11.13 4.36 -4.93
N PRO A 22 11.54 5.45 -5.61
CA PRO A 22 11.21 6.80 -5.16
C PRO A 22 9.70 7.06 -5.18
N TYR A 23 8.99 6.51 -6.17
CA TYR A 23 7.54 6.67 -6.29
C TYR A 23 6.78 6.02 -5.13
N PHE A 24 7.17 4.82 -4.70
CA PHE A 24 6.53 4.15 -3.57
C PHE A 24 6.99 4.66 -2.20
N ARG A 25 8.14 5.35 -2.11
CA ARG A 25 8.62 5.98 -0.86
C ARG A 25 8.09 7.40 -0.67
N TRP A 26 7.76 8.10 -1.75
CA TRP A 26 7.40 9.51 -1.71
C TRP A 26 5.97 9.75 -2.19
N GLY A 27 5.19 10.46 -1.38
CA GLY A 27 3.79 10.77 -1.66
C GLY A 27 3.10 11.34 -0.45
N LEU A 28 1.81 11.66 -0.59
CA LEU A 28 0.97 12.06 0.53
C LEU A 28 0.52 10.81 1.30
N PRO A 29 0.94 10.60 2.56
CA PRO A 29 0.49 9.46 3.34
C PRO A 29 -0.97 9.69 3.77
N VAL A 30 -1.90 8.93 3.21
CA VAL A 30 -3.33 8.97 3.56
C VAL A 30 -3.74 7.84 4.50
N PHE A 31 -2.86 6.87 4.67
CA PHE A 31 -2.96 5.81 5.65
C PHE A 31 -1.58 5.57 6.24
N LYS A 32 -1.49 5.48 7.56
CA LYS A 32 -0.25 5.13 8.25
C LYS A 32 -0.57 4.33 9.49
N ARG A 33 0.01 3.15 9.57
CA ARG A 33 -0.12 2.25 10.71
C ARG A 33 1.25 1.80 11.16
N ARG A 34 1.42 1.69 12.48
CA ARG A 34 2.67 1.25 13.10
C ARG A 34 2.34 0.08 13.99
N ILE A 35 3.00 -1.03 13.73
CA ILE A 35 2.85 -2.24 14.51
C ILE A 35 4.16 -2.40 15.29
N PRO A 36 4.15 -2.25 16.63
CA PRO A 36 5.33 -2.51 17.44
C PRO A 36 5.65 -4.01 17.38
N VAL A 37 6.91 -4.35 17.18
CA VAL A 37 7.36 -5.74 17.04
C VAL A 37 8.56 -6.01 17.93
N THR A 38 8.62 -7.20 18.52
CA THR A 38 9.79 -7.62 19.30
C THR A 38 10.90 -8.10 18.37
N SER A 39 12.17 -7.99 18.77
CA SER A 39 13.31 -8.46 17.97
C SER A 39 13.25 -9.96 17.62
N ALA A 40 12.65 -10.78 18.49
CA ALA A 40 12.42 -12.20 18.22
C ALA A 40 11.39 -12.40 17.11
N GLN A 41 10.27 -11.68 17.15
CA GLN A 41 9.23 -11.72 16.12
C GLN A 41 9.78 -11.23 14.77
N LEU A 42 10.63 -10.20 14.78
CA LEU A 42 11.26 -9.69 13.57
C LEU A 42 12.27 -10.66 12.93
N ALA A 43 12.87 -11.55 13.73
CA ALA A 43 13.75 -12.60 13.22
C ALA A 43 12.98 -13.77 12.59
N CYS A 44 11.73 -13.98 13.02
CA CYS A 44 10.82 -14.99 12.46
C CYS A 44 9.97 -14.44 11.31
N PHE A 45 9.81 -13.13 11.19
CA PHE A 45 8.95 -12.50 10.21
C PHE A 45 9.61 -12.41 8.82
N SER A 46 9.03 -13.09 7.84
CA SER A 46 9.33 -12.86 6.43
C SER A 46 8.13 -12.24 5.71
N LEU A 47 8.41 -11.21 4.92
CA LEU A 47 7.40 -10.60 4.06
C LEU A 47 6.88 -11.55 2.96
N ALA A 48 7.64 -12.57 2.59
CA ALA A 48 7.15 -13.62 1.68
C ALA A 48 6.05 -14.48 2.34
N GLN A 49 6.04 -14.60 3.67
CA GLN A 49 4.95 -15.28 4.38
C GLN A 49 3.69 -14.41 4.43
N VAL A 50 3.82 -13.08 4.48
CA VAL A 50 2.68 -12.15 4.42
C VAL A 50 1.94 -12.27 3.10
N GLU A 51 2.67 -12.35 1.99
CA GLU A 51 2.07 -12.58 0.67
C GLU A 51 1.28 -13.90 0.60
N ASN A 52 1.80 -14.96 1.23
CA ASN A 52 1.12 -16.27 1.27
C ASN A 52 -0.03 -16.34 2.30
N ALA A 53 0.02 -15.55 3.37
CA ALA A 53 -0.99 -15.57 4.45
C ALA A 53 -2.15 -14.60 4.20
N VAL A 54 -1.97 -13.59 3.34
CA VAL A 54 -3.08 -12.83 2.79
C VAL A 54 -3.80 -13.77 1.83
N GLU A 55 -4.76 -14.53 2.37
CA GLU A 55 -5.59 -15.46 1.60
C GLU A 55 -6.16 -14.79 0.35
N GLN A 56 -6.20 -15.56 -0.74
CA GLN A 56 -6.90 -15.27 -2.00
C GLN A 56 -8.39 -15.08 -1.75
N THR A 57 -8.75 -13.93 -1.18
CA THR A 57 -10.13 -13.50 -1.05
C THR A 57 -10.65 -13.23 -2.47
N ARG A 58 -11.97 -13.29 -2.69
CA ARG A 58 -12.71 -13.07 -3.97
C ARG A 58 -12.48 -11.71 -4.69
N TRP A 59 -11.43 -10.98 -4.31
CA TRP A 59 -11.09 -9.62 -4.68
C TRP A 59 -9.69 -9.61 -5.34
N PRO A 60 -9.29 -8.52 -6.02
CA PRO A 60 -8.05 -8.45 -6.79
C PRO A 60 -6.82 -8.76 -5.93
N ASP A 61 -5.95 -9.61 -6.46
CA ASP A 61 -4.79 -10.12 -5.73
C ASP A 61 -3.80 -9.00 -5.37
N LEU A 62 -3.34 -8.96 -4.13
CA LEU A 62 -2.36 -7.97 -3.65
C LEU A 62 -0.96 -8.45 -4.04
N ARG A 63 -0.33 -7.78 -5.01
CA ARG A 63 1.05 -8.08 -5.37
C ARG A 63 2.00 -7.35 -4.45
N PHE A 64 2.95 -8.09 -3.91
CA PHE A 64 4.06 -7.55 -3.13
C PHE A 64 5.33 -7.54 -3.99
N HIS A 65 6.14 -6.50 -3.86
CA HIS A 65 7.44 -6.42 -4.52
C HIS A 65 8.49 -5.91 -3.53
N PRO A 66 9.62 -6.62 -3.36
CA PRO A 66 10.71 -6.14 -2.53
C PRO A 66 11.30 -4.88 -3.16
N LEU A 67 11.30 -3.77 -2.41
CA LEU A 67 12.00 -2.55 -2.80
C LEU A 67 13.43 -2.55 -2.26
N SER A 68 13.61 -3.04 -1.04
CA SER A 68 14.90 -3.23 -0.38
C SER A 68 14.81 -4.39 0.62
N GLU A 69 15.92 -4.72 1.29
CA GLU A 69 15.96 -5.76 2.33
C GLU A 69 14.98 -5.50 3.50
N HIS A 70 14.55 -4.25 3.68
CA HIS A 70 13.69 -3.84 4.80
C HIS A 70 12.43 -3.08 4.35
N ALA A 71 12.15 -3.01 3.05
CA ALA A 71 10.98 -2.31 2.54
C ALA A 71 10.36 -3.06 1.35
N TYR A 72 9.04 -3.15 1.36
CA TYR A 72 8.24 -3.73 0.30
C TYR A 72 7.22 -2.71 -0.16
N ALA A 73 7.00 -2.67 -1.47
CA ALA A 73 5.82 -2.05 -2.02
C ALA A 73 4.77 -3.13 -2.19
N PHE A 74 3.51 -2.73 -2.07
CA PHE A 74 2.41 -3.58 -2.47
C PHE A 74 1.36 -2.76 -3.20
N ARG A 75 0.69 -3.42 -4.13
CA ARG A 75 -0.42 -2.84 -4.88
C ARG A 75 -1.44 -3.92 -5.17
N GLU A 76 -2.69 -3.52 -5.29
CA GLU A 76 -3.71 -4.42 -5.85
C GLU A 76 -3.41 -4.65 -7.34
N THR A 77 -3.59 -5.88 -7.80
CA THR A 77 -3.32 -6.26 -9.18
C THR A 77 -4.24 -5.50 -10.13
N PHE A 78 -3.64 -4.92 -11.18
CA PHE A 78 -4.31 -4.41 -12.37
C PHE A 78 -5.09 -5.56 -13.03
N LEU A 79 -6.33 -5.81 -12.62
CA LEU A 79 -7.21 -6.78 -13.27
C LEU A 79 -7.81 -6.14 -14.54
N VAL A 80 -6.94 -5.72 -15.45
CA VAL A 80 -7.28 -5.10 -16.74
C VAL A 80 -8.07 -6.06 -17.65
N PHE A 81 -8.16 -7.35 -17.30
CA PHE A 81 -8.78 -8.37 -18.16
C PHE A 81 -10.02 -9.09 -17.59
N VAL A 82 -10.36 -9.02 -16.28
CA VAL A 82 -11.48 -9.84 -15.73
C VAL A 82 -12.31 -9.18 -14.62
N GLY A 83 -12.08 -7.90 -14.27
CA GLY A 83 -12.79 -7.26 -13.15
C GLY A 83 -13.09 -5.78 -13.35
N PRO A 84 -13.97 -5.18 -12.53
CA PRO A 84 -14.28 -3.76 -12.60
C PRO A 84 -12.99 -2.96 -12.40
N VAL A 85 -12.65 -2.13 -13.39
CA VAL A 85 -11.49 -1.24 -13.36
C VAL A 85 -11.76 -0.13 -12.35
N TYR A 86 -11.42 -0.35 -11.08
CA TYR A 86 -11.43 0.73 -10.10
C TYR A 86 -10.10 1.48 -10.16
N PRO A 87 -10.11 2.83 -10.10
CA PRO A 87 -8.90 3.60 -10.08
C PRO A 87 -8.14 3.27 -8.79
N LEU A 88 -6.85 2.92 -8.93
CA LEU A 88 -5.97 2.77 -7.77
C LEU A 88 -5.84 4.15 -7.12
N VAL A 89 -6.49 4.35 -5.97
CA VAL A 89 -6.39 5.62 -5.22
C VAL A 89 -5.15 5.62 -4.33
N MET A 90 -4.78 4.44 -3.82
CA MET A 90 -3.61 4.26 -2.97
C MET A 90 -2.57 3.31 -3.55
N ARG A 91 -1.34 3.53 -3.12
CA ARG A 91 -0.24 2.57 -3.22
C ARG A 91 0.26 2.21 -1.83
N GLY A 92 0.56 0.94 -1.62
CA GLY A 92 1.02 0.41 -0.34
C GLY A 92 2.53 0.38 -0.24
N HIS A 93 3.04 0.74 0.94
CA HIS A 93 4.46 0.69 1.28
C HIS A 93 4.62 0.17 2.70
N ILE A 94 5.32 -0.95 2.87
CA ILE A 94 5.66 -1.55 4.15
C ILE A 94 7.15 -1.31 4.37
N ALA A 95 7.50 -0.67 5.48
CA ALA A 95 8.88 -0.51 5.91
C ALA A 95 9.09 -1.13 7.29
N ILE A 96 10.15 -1.91 7.42
CA ILE A 96 10.61 -2.46 8.68
C ILE A 96 11.67 -1.51 9.25
N ASP A 97 11.36 -0.87 10.38
CA ASP A 97 12.34 -0.11 11.14
C ASP A 97 12.93 -0.98 12.26
N ARG A 98 14.09 -1.59 11.98
CA ARG A 98 14.82 -2.41 12.97
C ARG A 98 15.31 -1.60 14.17
N LYS A 99 15.56 -0.29 14.02
CA LYS A 99 16.07 0.57 15.11
C LYS A 99 14.96 0.90 16.09
N ARG A 100 13.77 1.21 15.58
CA ARG A 100 12.59 1.50 16.39
C ARG A 100 11.79 0.25 16.77
N ARG A 101 12.09 -0.90 16.15
CA ARG A 101 11.39 -2.17 16.31
C ARG A 101 9.90 -2.03 15.97
N GLU A 102 9.64 -1.41 14.82
CA GLU A 102 8.29 -1.16 14.33
C GLU A 102 8.18 -1.58 12.86
N ILE A 103 7.04 -2.16 12.49
CA ILE A 103 6.63 -2.33 11.09
C ILE A 103 5.68 -1.19 10.76
N VAL A 104 6.05 -0.38 9.78
CA VAL A 104 5.27 0.79 9.35
C VAL A 104 4.62 0.48 8.01
N ILE A 105 3.30 0.37 8.02
CA ILE A 105 2.48 0.22 6.82
C ILE A 105 1.96 1.60 6.44
N THR A 106 2.33 2.09 5.28
CA THR A 106 1.93 3.41 4.76
C THR A 106 1.19 3.25 3.45
N GLY A 107 -0.02 3.79 3.36
CA GLY A 107 -0.75 3.98 2.12
C GLY A 107 -0.53 5.40 1.61
N PHE A 108 0.16 5.53 0.48
CA PHE A 108 0.37 6.82 -0.18
C PHE A 108 -0.72 7.05 -1.22
N CYS A 109 -1.25 8.27 -1.28
CA CYS A 109 -2.20 8.67 -2.31
C CYS A 109 -1.49 8.81 -3.67
N ASN A 110 -2.14 8.37 -4.73
CA ASN A 110 -1.67 8.59 -6.09
C ASN A 110 -1.76 10.07 -6.48
N TRP A 111 -0.71 10.54 -7.15
CA TRP A 111 -0.58 11.94 -7.55
C TRP A 111 -1.66 12.34 -8.55
N ALA A 112 -2.17 11.41 -9.37
CA ALA A 112 -3.31 11.66 -10.26
C ALA A 112 -4.57 12.01 -9.47
N VAL A 113 -4.82 11.36 -8.34
CA VAL A 113 -5.98 11.65 -7.50
C VAL A 113 -5.82 13.04 -6.87
N LEU A 114 -4.63 13.38 -6.36
CA LEU A 114 -4.37 14.71 -5.82
C LEU A 114 -4.54 15.80 -6.89
N TYR A 115 -3.98 15.60 -8.08
CA TYR A 115 -4.12 16.53 -9.20
C TYR A 115 -5.59 16.69 -9.59
N MET A 116 -6.33 15.59 -9.72
CA MET A 116 -7.75 15.60 -10.04
C MET A 116 -8.57 16.37 -9.00
N VAL A 117 -8.34 16.13 -7.71
CA VAL A 117 -9.04 16.86 -6.65
C VAL A 117 -8.70 18.35 -6.68
N ALA A 118 -7.42 18.70 -6.74
CA ALA A 118 -6.97 20.09 -6.67
C ALA A 118 -7.35 20.91 -7.91
N VAL A 119 -7.27 20.32 -9.11
CA VAL A 119 -7.43 21.05 -10.38
C VAL A 119 -8.84 20.93 -10.95
N ILE A 120 -9.58 19.87 -10.63
CA ILE A 120 -10.93 19.65 -11.17
C ILE A 120 -11.97 19.86 -10.06
N VAL A 121 -11.86 19.14 -8.95
CA VAL A 121 -12.91 19.12 -7.93
C VAL A 121 -13.00 20.44 -7.16
N VAL A 122 -11.87 21.01 -6.74
CA VAL A 122 -11.84 22.28 -5.98
C VAL A 122 -12.44 23.44 -6.78
N PRO A 123 -12.07 23.68 -8.06
CA PRO A 123 -12.74 24.71 -8.86
C PRO A 123 -14.22 24.41 -9.10
N THR A 124 -14.58 23.13 -9.29
CA THR A 124 -15.97 22.72 -9.48
C THR A 124 -16.82 23.00 -8.24
N LEU A 125 -16.24 23.01 -7.04
CA LEU A 125 -16.95 23.32 -5.80
C LEU A 125 -17.57 24.73 -5.83
N ALA A 126 -16.92 25.69 -6.49
CA ALA A 126 -17.42 27.06 -6.65
C ALA A 126 -18.55 27.19 -7.68
N ILE A 127 -18.62 26.27 -8.67
CA ILE A 127 -19.58 26.34 -9.79
C ILE A 127 -20.78 25.42 -9.53
N ARG A 128 -20.52 24.17 -9.14
CA ARG A 128 -21.50 23.12 -8.88
C ARG A 128 -21.10 22.31 -7.63
N PRO A 129 -21.36 22.85 -6.42
CA PRO A 129 -20.95 22.21 -5.17
C PRO A 129 -21.57 20.81 -5.01
N GLY A 130 -22.82 20.61 -5.42
CA GLY A 130 -23.49 19.30 -5.32
C GLY A 130 -22.77 18.21 -6.11
N ALA A 131 -22.40 18.47 -7.36
CA ALA A 131 -21.67 17.51 -8.20
C ALA A 131 -20.26 17.24 -7.64
N ALA A 132 -19.57 18.29 -7.18
CA ALA A 132 -18.25 18.14 -6.56
C ALA A 132 -18.30 17.32 -5.26
N LEU A 133 -19.30 17.56 -4.40
CA LEU A 133 -19.52 16.80 -3.17
C LEU A 133 -19.88 15.34 -3.44
N MET A 134 -20.74 15.07 -4.44
CA MET A 134 -21.03 13.70 -4.86
C MET A 134 -19.77 12.97 -5.30
N PHE A 135 -18.92 13.63 -6.08
CA PHE A 135 -17.68 13.05 -6.57
C PHE A 135 -16.65 12.83 -5.44
N LEU A 136 -16.53 13.78 -4.49
CA LEU A 136 -15.75 13.58 -3.27
C LEU A 136 -16.27 12.42 -2.43
N GLY A 137 -17.60 12.29 -2.31
CA GLY A 137 -18.24 11.17 -1.62
C GLY A 137 -17.91 9.82 -2.27
N LEU A 138 -17.90 9.76 -3.61
CA LEU A 138 -17.49 8.56 -4.34
C LEU A 138 -16.00 8.24 -4.10
N LEU A 139 -15.11 9.24 -4.16
CA LEU A 139 -13.69 9.05 -3.85
C LEU A 139 -13.49 8.58 -2.40
N ALA A 140 -14.25 9.12 -1.45
CA ALA A 140 -14.22 8.71 -0.06
C ALA A 140 -14.70 7.26 0.10
N LEU A 141 -15.74 6.84 -0.61
CA LEU A 141 -16.23 5.46 -0.60
C LEU A 141 -15.16 4.49 -1.14
N VAL A 142 -14.54 4.81 -2.28
CA VAL A 142 -13.43 4.03 -2.84
C VAL A 142 -12.25 3.96 -1.86
N TYR A 143 -11.90 5.10 -1.25
CA TYR A 143 -10.88 5.16 -0.20
C TYR A 143 -11.22 4.24 0.98
N LEU A 144 -12.46 4.21 1.44
CA LEU A 144 -12.88 3.38 2.58
C LEU A 144 -12.82 1.89 2.23
N LEU A 145 -13.24 1.52 1.02
CA LEU A 145 -13.10 0.15 0.52
C LEU A 145 -11.62 -0.27 0.47
N GLN A 146 -10.75 0.56 -0.11
CA GLN A 146 -9.31 0.30 -0.12
C GLN A 146 -8.70 0.27 1.29
N ARG A 147 -9.13 1.16 2.19
CA ARG A 147 -8.66 1.18 3.58
C ARG A 147 -9.05 -0.07 4.34
N SER A 148 -10.28 -0.56 4.16
CA SER A 148 -10.72 -1.82 4.75
C SER A 148 -9.87 -2.99 4.25
N ARG A 149 -9.50 -3.00 2.96
CA ARG A 149 -8.58 -4.01 2.39
C ARG A 149 -7.20 -3.96 3.01
N PHE A 150 -6.64 -2.77 3.17
CA PHE A 150 -5.34 -2.58 3.81
C PHE A 150 -5.37 -3.00 5.29
N GLY A 151 -6.52 -2.86 5.96
CA GLY A 151 -6.75 -3.39 7.31
C GLY A 151 -6.66 -4.91 7.39
N ASN A 152 -7.12 -5.65 6.37
CA ASN A 152 -6.98 -7.10 6.34
C ASN A 152 -5.49 -7.52 6.24
N VAL A 153 -4.65 -6.73 5.56
CA VAL A 153 -3.19 -6.95 5.52
C VAL A 153 -2.59 -6.72 6.91
N GLU A 154 -3.05 -5.72 7.66
CA GLU A 154 -2.65 -5.51 9.06
C GLU A 154 -3.01 -6.73 9.92
N THR A 155 -4.25 -7.23 9.84
CA THR A 155 -4.67 -8.42 10.59
C THR A 155 -3.86 -9.66 10.22
N ALA A 156 -3.54 -9.86 8.93
CA ALA A 156 -2.70 -10.96 8.48
C ALA A 156 -1.26 -10.83 9.02
N VAL A 157 -0.70 -9.61 9.04
CA VAL A 157 0.62 -9.34 9.61
C VAL A 157 0.63 -9.60 11.12
N GLU A 158 -0.38 -9.15 11.85
CA GLU A 158 -0.52 -9.40 13.30
C GLU A 158 -0.70 -10.89 13.62
N MET A 159 -1.48 -11.60 12.80
CA MET A 159 -1.68 -13.05 12.92
C MET A 159 -0.37 -13.80 12.68
N LEU A 160 0.41 -13.41 11.67
CA LEU A 160 1.73 -14.00 11.43
C LEU A 160 2.73 -13.67 12.53
N LEU A 161 2.69 -12.47 13.11
CA LEU A 161 3.57 -12.07 14.22
C LEU A 161 3.24 -12.79 15.53
N SER A 162 2.00 -13.21 15.72
CA SER A 162 1.57 -14.01 16.88
C SER A 162 1.76 -15.52 16.67
N THR A 163 1.66 -16.01 15.43
CA THR A 163 1.71 -17.44 15.10
C THR A 163 3.12 -17.93 14.74
N ASN A 164 3.97 -17.12 14.10
CA ASN A 164 5.32 -17.57 13.75
C ASN A 164 6.24 -17.62 14.98
N THR A 165 6.42 -18.83 15.51
CA THR A 165 7.39 -19.13 16.58
C THR A 165 8.75 -19.59 16.04
N THR A 166 8.85 -19.87 14.74
CA THR A 166 10.05 -20.44 14.11
C THR A 166 10.91 -19.36 13.43
N PRO A 167 12.17 -19.15 13.85
CA PRO A 167 13.06 -18.18 13.22
C PRO A 167 13.49 -18.65 11.83
N LEU A 168 13.27 -17.81 10.81
CA LEU A 168 13.66 -18.10 9.42
C LEU A 168 15.16 -17.97 9.17
N ILE A 169 15.90 -17.37 10.11
CA ILE A 169 17.35 -17.29 10.07
C ILE A 169 17.89 -17.94 11.35
N VAL A 170 18.31 -19.20 11.25
CA VAL A 170 19.20 -19.80 12.23
C VAL A 170 20.54 -19.07 12.10
N ARG A 171 20.77 -18.04 12.92
CA ARG A 171 22.13 -17.51 13.07
C ARG A 171 22.99 -18.66 13.60
N PRO A 172 24.08 -19.06 12.93
CA PRO A 172 24.99 -20.03 13.51
C PRO A 172 25.46 -19.49 14.85
N ARG A 173 25.29 -20.28 15.90
CA ARG A 173 25.81 -20.01 17.23
C ARG A 173 27.34 -19.95 17.06
N THR A 174 27.92 -18.76 17.07
CA THR A 174 29.39 -18.65 17.16
C THR A 174 29.77 -19.20 18.52
N PRO A 175 30.55 -20.29 18.62
CA PRO A 175 31.06 -20.74 19.89
C PRO A 175 31.96 -19.64 20.45
N ARG A 176 31.69 -19.21 21.68
CA ARG A 176 32.66 -18.46 22.47
C ARG A 176 33.80 -19.43 22.77
N ASN A 177 34.96 -19.20 22.17
CA ASN A 177 36.24 -19.61 22.74
C ASN A 177 36.62 -18.65 23.86
#